data_AF-A0A355G5G1-F1
#
_entry.id   AF-A0A355G5G1-F1
#
_cell.length_a   1.000
_cell.length_b   1.000
_cell.length_c   1.000
_cell.angle_alpha   90.00
_cell.angle_beta   90.00
_cell.angle_gamma   90.00
#
_symmetry.space_group_name_H-M   'P 1'
#
loop_
_entity.id
_entity.type
_entity.pdbx_description
1 polymer ?
#
loop_
_entity_poly.entity_id
_entity_poly.type
_entity_poly.pdbx_seq_one_letter_code
_entity_poly.pdbx_strand_id
1 'polypeptide(L)'
;MLNSRISTPLILIAILILSLQTGCETSSSPEASLAPEESKLNTPETQSEKPVTAKPAAAPDSSAASLTPQTAPAGSPHASTAVKTTAASTGSPKPLFKDWPAPKLAIVLTGERHGYLEPCGCTQNQTGGVSLLANLFQQIEERKWPVTAFDLGGLVKRNRRQSQIKYETILASMKDMNYAGIGLGPEELRFGADIFLQLHNPEPQAPNTTPTFLAANILFLETPGLGKTAFKIVEVGGV
;
A
#
# COMPACT_ATOMS: atom_id res chain seq x y z
N MET A 1 55.25 -6.55 -50.35
CA MET A 1 54.73 -5.25 -49.88
C MET A 1 53.26 -5.42 -49.56
N LEU A 2 52.95 -5.35 -48.27
CA LEU A 2 51.62 -5.43 -47.66
C LEU A 2 50.90 -4.09 -47.83
N ASN A 3 49.59 -4.08 -48.07
CA ASN A 3 48.61 -3.61 -47.07
C ASN A 3 47.20 -3.52 -47.66
N SER A 4 46.33 -4.46 -47.27
CA SER A 4 44.89 -4.20 -47.18
C SER A 4 44.56 -4.13 -45.69
N ARG A 5 44.22 -2.94 -45.20
CA ARG A 5 43.78 -2.70 -43.83
C ARG A 5 42.30 -3.04 -43.74
N ILE A 6 42.00 -4.27 -43.34
CA ILE A 6 40.65 -4.66 -42.93
C ILE A 6 40.41 -4.07 -41.53
N SER A 7 39.41 -3.22 -41.45
CA SER A 7 39.05 -2.42 -40.28
C SER A 7 38.61 -3.33 -39.12
N THR A 8 39.37 -3.28 -38.02
CA THR A 8 39.11 -3.97 -36.73
C THR A 8 37.67 -3.90 -36.20
N PRO A 9 36.86 -2.83 -36.39
CA PRO A 9 35.45 -2.84 -35.97
C PRO A 9 34.56 -3.86 -36.71
N LEU A 10 34.86 -4.22 -37.97
CA LEU A 10 34.03 -5.20 -38.70
C LEU A 10 34.20 -6.62 -38.17
N ILE A 11 35.40 -6.98 -37.69
CA ILE A 11 35.68 -8.31 -37.14
C ILE A 11 34.98 -8.48 -35.79
N LEU A 12 34.95 -7.43 -34.96
CA LEU A 12 34.27 -7.43 -33.67
C LEU A 12 32.73 -7.54 -33.81
N ILE A 13 32.15 -6.86 -34.81
CA ILE A 13 30.71 -6.97 -35.09
C ILE A 13 30.36 -8.37 -35.61
N ALA A 14 31.21 -8.97 -36.46
CA ALA A 14 30.99 -10.32 -36.96
C ALA A 14 31.05 -11.38 -35.84
N ILE A 15 31.96 -11.23 -34.86
CA ILE A 15 32.07 -12.14 -33.71
C ILE A 15 30.87 -11.99 -32.75
N LEU A 16 30.36 -10.77 -32.58
CA LEU A 16 29.19 -10.52 -31.74
C LEU A 16 27.90 -11.08 -32.38
N ILE A 17 27.74 -11.00 -33.70
CA ILE A 17 26.57 -11.56 -34.40
C ILE A 17 26.61 -13.10 -34.40
N LEU A 18 27.80 -13.71 -34.50
CA LEU A 18 27.95 -15.17 -34.48
C LEU A 18 27.66 -15.78 -33.10
N SER A 19 27.88 -15.04 -32.02
CA SER A 19 27.58 -15.47 -30.65
C SER A 19 26.10 -15.34 -30.26
N LEU A 20 25.29 -14.57 -31.01
CA LEU A 20 23.85 -14.48 -30.81
C LEU A 20 23.05 -15.58 -31.55
N GLN A 21 23.66 -16.35 -32.45
CA GLN A 21 22.96 -17.37 -33.26
C GLN A 21 23.17 -18.83 -32.79
N THR A 22 23.98 -19.08 -31.75
CA THR A 22 24.25 -20.44 -31.25
C THR A 22 23.64 -20.75 -29.87
N GLY A 23 22.80 -19.87 -29.33
CA GLY A 23 22.09 -20.09 -28.06
C GLY A 23 20.75 -20.82 -28.21
N CYS A 24 20.76 -22.06 -28.71
CA CYS A 24 19.65 -23.01 -28.58
C CYS A 24 20.22 -24.38 -28.20
N GLU A 25 20.48 -24.57 -26.91
CA GLU A 25 20.83 -25.88 -26.37
C GLU A 25 19.55 -26.66 -26.06
N THR A 26 19.22 -27.56 -26.97
CA THR A 26 18.29 -28.67 -26.77
C THR A 26 18.94 -29.67 -25.81
N SER A 27 18.47 -29.76 -24.56
CA SER A 27 18.86 -30.84 -23.66
C SER A 27 17.92 -32.04 -23.84
N SER A 28 18.39 -33.06 -24.55
CA SER A 28 17.78 -34.39 -24.60
C SER A 28 18.69 -35.42 -23.91
N SER A 29 18.04 -36.25 -23.07
CA SER A 29 18.40 -37.63 -22.64
C SER A 29 19.21 -37.81 -21.33
N PRO A 30 19.08 -38.98 -20.64
CA PRO A 30 18.30 -40.18 -20.94
C PRO A 30 17.34 -40.65 -19.81
N GLU A 31 16.47 -41.57 -20.22
CA GLU A 31 15.57 -42.41 -19.44
C GLU A 31 16.33 -43.44 -18.59
N ALA A 32 15.97 -43.55 -17.30
CA ALA A 32 16.28 -44.71 -16.47
C ALA A 32 15.06 -45.04 -15.58
N SER A 33 14.39 -46.11 -15.99
CA SER A 33 13.21 -46.73 -15.41
C SER A 33 13.46 -47.30 -14.01
N LEU A 34 12.58 -47.01 -13.05
CA LEU A 34 12.15 -47.94 -12.00
C LEU A 34 10.68 -47.66 -11.64
N ALA A 35 9.85 -48.70 -11.79
CA ALA A 35 8.41 -48.70 -11.63
C ALA A 35 7.93 -48.49 -10.17
N PRO A 36 6.69 -48.02 -9.94
CA PRO A 36 6.04 -48.10 -8.65
C PRO A 36 5.35 -49.46 -8.46
N GLU A 37 5.61 -50.10 -7.33
CA GLU A 37 4.92 -51.30 -6.85
C GLU A 37 3.45 -50.99 -6.53
N GLU A 38 2.53 -51.75 -7.14
CA GLU A 38 1.12 -51.87 -6.75
C GLU A 38 1.02 -52.60 -5.40
N SER A 39 0.35 -51.98 -4.42
CA SER A 39 -0.18 -52.68 -3.25
C SER A 39 -1.71 -52.58 -3.23
N LYS A 40 -2.33 -53.74 -3.09
CA LYS A 40 -3.74 -54.03 -3.31
C LYS A 40 -4.65 -53.45 -2.22
N LEU A 41 -5.80 -52.94 -2.70
CA LEU A 41 -7.18 -53.21 -2.24
C LEU A 41 -7.40 -53.40 -0.73
N ASN A 42 -8.18 -52.51 -0.11
CA ASN A 42 -9.41 -52.89 0.59
C ASN A 42 -10.31 -51.69 0.92
N THR A 43 -11.58 -51.84 0.54
CA THR A 43 -12.76 -51.00 0.81
C THR A 43 -13.17 -51.11 2.30
N PRO A 44 -13.88 -50.11 2.85
CA PRO A 44 -15.26 -50.42 3.25
C PRO A 44 -16.30 -49.32 2.97
N GLU A 45 -17.40 -49.80 2.40
CA GLU A 45 -18.82 -49.48 2.56
C GLU A 45 -19.32 -48.04 2.78
N THR A 46 -20.10 -47.63 1.78
CA THR A 46 -21.24 -46.72 1.77
C THR A 46 -22.23 -46.94 2.92
N GLN A 47 -22.58 -45.88 3.63
CA GLN A 47 -23.93 -45.73 4.21
C GLN A 47 -24.51 -44.33 3.92
N SER A 48 -25.77 -44.38 3.47
CA SER A 48 -26.66 -43.35 2.94
C SER A 48 -26.82 -42.06 3.74
N GLU A 49 -26.91 -40.97 2.98
CA GLU A 49 -27.38 -39.65 3.40
C GLU A 49 -28.89 -39.50 3.12
N LYS A 50 -29.66 -38.96 4.09
CA LYS A 50 -30.95 -38.31 3.82
C LYS A 50 -31.16 -37.10 4.74
N PRO A 51 -31.84 -36.03 4.25
CA PRO A 51 -31.76 -34.68 4.78
C PRO A 51 -32.93 -34.35 5.72
N VAL A 52 -32.74 -33.37 6.61
CA VAL A 52 -33.84 -32.80 7.41
C VAL A 52 -33.97 -31.29 7.21
N THR A 53 -35.20 -30.94 6.88
CA THR A 53 -35.80 -29.65 6.49
C THR A 53 -36.05 -28.71 7.69
N ALA A 54 -36.46 -27.47 7.38
CA ALA A 54 -36.41 -26.26 8.21
C ALA A 54 -37.62 -25.94 9.14
N LYS A 55 -37.31 -25.21 10.25
CA LYS A 55 -37.98 -23.98 10.84
C LYS A 55 -39.38 -24.11 11.56
N PRO A 56 -39.93 -23.16 12.40
CA PRO A 56 -39.47 -22.00 13.26
C PRO A 56 -39.99 -21.90 14.75
N ALA A 57 -39.50 -20.87 15.48
CA ALA A 57 -40.11 -20.09 16.62
C ALA A 57 -40.16 -20.76 18.03
N ALA A 58 -40.01 -20.10 19.19
CA ALA A 58 -40.31 -18.74 19.66
C ALA A 58 -39.42 -18.28 20.86
N ALA A 59 -39.61 -17.02 21.30
CA ALA A 59 -38.77 -16.17 22.17
C ALA A 59 -39.00 -16.31 23.71
N PRO A 60 -38.72 -15.28 24.55
CA PRO A 60 -37.45 -14.97 25.21
C PRO A 60 -37.53 -15.02 26.76
N ASP A 61 -36.41 -15.18 27.45
CA ASP A 61 -36.34 -14.93 28.90
C ASP A 61 -35.53 -13.68 29.24
N SER A 62 -36.19 -12.84 30.03
CA SER A 62 -35.75 -11.57 30.59
C SER A 62 -35.00 -11.81 31.90
N SER A 63 -33.84 -11.18 32.08
CA SER A 63 -33.40 -10.80 33.42
C SER A 63 -32.67 -9.46 33.34
N ALA A 64 -33.39 -8.43 33.77
CA ALA A 64 -32.89 -7.10 34.01
C ALA A 64 -32.16 -7.07 35.36
N ALA A 65 -30.93 -6.57 35.37
CA ALA A 65 -30.31 -6.01 36.56
C ALA A 65 -29.79 -4.61 36.20
N SER A 66 -30.58 -3.61 36.61
CA SER A 66 -30.31 -2.19 36.54
C SER A 66 -29.09 -1.81 37.38
N LEU A 67 -28.19 -0.99 36.82
CA LEU A 67 -27.30 -0.16 37.61
C LEU A 67 -27.52 1.30 37.20
N THR A 68 -28.08 2.06 38.14
CA THR A 68 -28.25 3.51 38.12
C THR A 68 -26.90 4.22 38.20
N PRO A 69 -26.65 5.28 37.40
CA PRO A 69 -25.50 6.16 37.58
C PRO A 69 -25.72 7.13 38.75
N GLN A 70 -24.83 7.09 39.75
CA GLN A 70 -24.75 8.10 40.81
C GLN A 70 -24.21 9.43 40.27
N THR A 71 -24.86 10.51 40.68
CA THR A 71 -24.54 11.92 40.37
C THR A 71 -23.95 12.59 41.61
N ALA A 72 -22.92 13.44 41.44
CA ALA A 72 -22.76 14.82 41.98
C ALA A 72 -21.26 15.24 42.08
N PRO A 73 -20.91 16.54 42.25
CA PRO A 73 -21.20 17.69 41.37
C PRO A 73 -19.98 18.66 41.18
N ALA A 74 -20.17 19.66 40.27
CA ALA A 74 -19.46 20.96 40.13
C ALA A 74 -17.94 20.94 39.78
N GLY A 75 -17.41 21.76 38.87
CA GLY A 75 -17.90 22.82 38.01
C GLY A 75 -16.71 23.37 37.20
N SER A 76 -16.91 23.76 35.95
CA SER A 76 -16.01 24.63 35.19
C SER A 76 -16.78 25.20 34.00
N PRO A 77 -16.79 26.54 33.79
CA PRO A 77 -17.55 27.16 32.72
C PRO A 77 -16.72 27.12 31.45
N HIS A 78 -16.75 26.00 30.72
CA HIS A 78 -16.38 26.06 29.31
C HIS A 78 -17.57 26.65 28.56
N ALA A 79 -17.49 27.97 28.33
CA ALA A 79 -18.31 28.68 27.37
C ALA A 79 -18.28 27.90 26.05
N SER A 80 -19.38 27.23 25.76
CA SER A 80 -19.64 26.65 24.44
C SER A 80 -19.86 27.82 23.51
N THR A 81 -18.78 28.31 22.90
CA THR A 81 -18.87 29.15 21.72
C THR A 81 -19.51 28.28 20.66
N ALA A 82 -20.81 28.46 20.45
CA ALA A 82 -21.54 27.83 19.37
C ALA A 82 -20.84 28.18 18.05
N VAL A 83 -20.02 27.26 17.55
CA VAL A 83 -19.54 27.32 16.18
C VAL A 83 -20.80 27.20 15.33
N LYS A 84 -21.18 28.33 14.73
CA LYS A 84 -22.27 28.41 13.77
C LYS A 84 -21.87 27.48 12.61
N THR A 85 -22.40 26.27 12.59
CA THR A 85 -22.29 25.36 11.45
C THR A 85 -23.00 26.03 10.30
N THR A 86 -22.24 26.77 9.48
CA THR A 86 -22.70 27.20 8.16
C THR A 86 -23.00 25.94 7.38
N ALA A 87 -24.27 25.78 7.01
CA ALA A 87 -24.75 24.74 6.13
C ALA A 87 -23.86 24.65 4.88
N ALA A 88 -23.52 23.42 4.49
CA ALA A 88 -22.72 23.13 3.31
C ALA A 88 -23.28 23.87 2.09
N SER A 89 -22.42 24.62 1.40
CA SER A 89 -22.81 25.35 0.20
C SER A 89 -23.29 24.37 -0.88
N THR A 90 -24.48 24.61 -1.41
CA THR A 90 -25.12 23.84 -2.51
C THR A 90 -24.51 24.09 -3.90
N GLY A 91 -23.43 24.87 -3.99
CA GLY A 91 -22.71 25.13 -5.25
C GLY A 91 -21.64 24.08 -5.54
N SER A 92 -21.38 23.83 -6.82
CA SER A 92 -20.21 23.07 -7.25
C SER A 92 -18.91 23.74 -6.75
N PRO A 93 -17.91 22.97 -6.27
CA PRO A 93 -16.67 23.53 -5.77
C PRO A 93 -15.98 24.37 -6.84
N LYS A 94 -15.49 25.56 -6.47
CA LYS A 94 -14.64 26.37 -7.35
C LYS A 94 -13.39 25.56 -7.72
N PRO A 95 -13.00 25.48 -9.00
CA PRO A 95 -11.81 24.73 -9.40
C PRO A 95 -10.56 25.31 -8.74
N LEU A 96 -9.81 24.46 -8.05
CA LEU A 96 -8.53 24.81 -7.45
C LEU A 96 -7.45 24.88 -8.54
N PHE A 97 -6.50 25.81 -8.39
CA PHE A 97 -5.31 25.95 -9.23
C PHE A 97 -5.54 26.19 -10.73
N LYS A 98 -6.75 26.60 -11.17
CA LYS A 98 -7.10 26.75 -12.60
C LYS A 98 -6.10 27.61 -13.38
N ASP A 99 -5.66 28.72 -12.78
CA ASP A 99 -4.82 29.73 -13.44
C ASP A 99 -3.37 29.71 -12.93
N TRP A 100 -2.94 28.64 -12.27
CA TRP A 100 -1.56 28.51 -11.79
C TRP A 100 -0.60 28.21 -12.94
N PRO A 101 0.56 28.88 -13.01
CA PRO A 101 1.64 28.45 -13.90
C PRO A 101 2.20 27.09 -13.46
N ALA A 102 2.90 26.40 -14.35
CA ALA A 102 3.59 25.17 -13.99
C ALA A 102 4.65 25.45 -12.90
N PRO A 103 4.55 24.82 -11.72
CA PRO A 103 5.55 24.97 -10.67
C PRO A 103 6.82 24.22 -11.06
N LYS A 104 7.95 24.59 -10.44
CA LYS A 104 9.19 23.78 -10.55
C LYS A 104 8.99 22.39 -9.94
N LEU A 105 8.23 22.31 -8.85
CA LEU A 105 7.93 21.09 -8.12
C LEU A 105 6.60 21.28 -7.38
N ALA A 106 5.72 20.29 -7.49
CA ALA A 106 4.58 20.09 -6.61
C ALA A 106 4.92 19.03 -5.56
N ILE A 107 4.61 19.30 -4.29
CA ILE A 107 4.79 18.35 -3.19
C ILE A 107 3.41 18.04 -2.61
N VAL A 108 3.04 16.76 -2.65
CA VAL A 108 1.83 16.27 -1.98
C VAL A 108 2.22 15.71 -0.61
N LEU A 109 1.60 16.24 0.43
CA LEU A 109 1.77 15.76 1.81
C LEU A 109 0.45 15.18 2.30
N THR A 110 0.48 13.93 2.78
CA THR A 110 -0.65 13.28 3.45
C THR A 110 -0.25 12.84 4.85
N GLY A 111 -1.23 12.47 5.67
CA GLY A 111 -0.99 11.93 7.01
C GLY A 111 -2.31 11.66 7.70
N GLU A 112 -2.25 10.95 8.83
CA GLU A 112 -3.40 10.67 9.70
C GLU A 112 -4.59 10.06 8.94
N ARG A 113 -4.30 9.24 7.93
CA ARG A 113 -5.31 8.60 7.07
C ARG A 113 -6.14 7.57 7.81
N HIS A 114 -5.66 7.04 8.94
CA HIS A 114 -6.39 6.23 9.90
C HIS A 114 -7.23 5.06 9.32
N GLY A 115 -6.86 4.54 8.16
CA GLY A 115 -7.52 3.43 7.49
C GLY A 115 -8.78 3.83 6.70
N TYR A 116 -8.95 5.11 6.35
CA TYR A 116 -9.96 5.60 5.43
C TYR A 116 -9.53 5.32 3.98
N LEU A 117 -9.94 4.13 3.49
CA LEU A 117 -9.71 3.70 2.11
C LEU A 117 -10.76 4.26 1.16
N GLU A 118 -12.02 4.25 1.59
CA GLU A 118 -13.16 4.71 0.81
C GLU A 118 -13.55 6.15 1.18
N PRO A 119 -14.17 6.90 0.26
CA PRO A 119 -14.83 8.16 0.58
C PRO A 119 -15.91 8.01 1.66
N CYS A 120 -16.35 9.12 2.25
CA CYS A 120 -17.50 9.10 3.14
C CYS A 120 -18.78 8.67 2.39
N GLY A 121 -19.67 7.93 3.05
CA GLY A 121 -20.94 7.46 2.48
C GLY A 121 -22.01 8.54 2.30
N CYS A 122 -21.63 9.82 2.19
CA CYS A 122 -22.56 10.92 1.97
C CYS A 122 -23.20 10.82 0.57
N THR A 123 -24.45 11.26 0.44
CA THR A 123 -25.19 11.19 -0.84
C THR A 123 -24.62 12.13 -1.91
N GLN A 124 -24.06 13.27 -1.49
CA GLN A 124 -23.40 14.25 -2.37
C GLN A 124 -22.13 14.74 -1.69
N ASN A 125 -21.19 15.26 -2.48
CA ASN A 125 -19.94 15.87 -2.01
C ASN A 125 -19.13 14.92 -1.10
N GLN A 126 -18.96 13.68 -1.54
CA GLN A 126 -18.12 12.72 -0.83
C GLN A 126 -16.68 13.23 -0.77
N THR A 127 -16.03 13.02 0.37
CA THR A 127 -14.66 13.49 0.62
C THR A 127 -13.77 12.34 1.05
N GLY A 128 -12.48 12.44 0.73
CA GLY A 128 -11.45 11.50 1.17
C GLY A 128 -11.44 10.19 0.40
N GLY A 129 -10.79 9.19 0.98
CA GLY A 129 -10.55 7.92 0.31
C GLY A 129 -9.38 7.96 -0.68
N VAL A 130 -8.88 6.78 -1.00
CA VAL A 130 -7.73 6.55 -1.89
C VAL A 130 -8.06 6.97 -3.32
N SER A 131 -9.30 6.74 -3.78
CA SER A 131 -9.74 7.05 -5.16
C SER A 131 -9.72 8.55 -5.46
N LEU A 132 -10.23 9.39 -4.56
CA LEU A 132 -10.17 10.85 -4.72
C LEU A 132 -8.75 11.38 -4.60
N LEU A 133 -7.90 10.76 -3.77
CA LEU A 133 -6.48 11.09 -3.70
C LEU A 133 -5.77 10.72 -5.01
N ALA A 134 -5.98 9.53 -5.56
CA ALA A 134 -5.42 9.11 -6.85
C ALA A 134 -5.88 10.04 -7.99
N ASN A 135 -7.14 10.49 -7.96
CA ASN A 135 -7.63 11.46 -8.93
C ASN A 135 -6.92 12.82 -8.83
N LEU A 136 -6.52 13.26 -7.63
CA LEU A 136 -5.68 14.45 -7.47
C LEU A 136 -4.32 14.24 -8.16
N PHE A 137 -3.66 13.10 -7.97
CA PHE A 137 -2.40 12.79 -8.66
C PHE A 137 -2.56 12.80 -10.17
N GLN A 138 -3.61 12.14 -10.68
CA GLN A 138 -3.93 12.15 -12.11
C GLN A 138 -4.11 13.59 -12.65
N GLN A 139 -4.82 14.45 -11.94
CA GLN A 139 -5.00 15.85 -12.36
C GLN A 139 -3.69 16.65 -12.36
N ILE A 140 -2.76 16.35 -11.45
CA ILE A 140 -1.42 16.97 -11.42
C ILE A 140 -0.58 16.49 -12.62
N GLU A 141 -0.63 15.18 -12.91
CA GLU A 141 0.04 14.56 -14.05
C GLU A 141 -0.48 15.09 -15.40
N GLU A 142 -1.80 15.23 -15.55
CA GLU A 142 -2.45 15.81 -16.73
C GLU A 142 -1.98 17.25 -17.01
N ARG A 143 -1.65 18.00 -15.96
CA ARG A 143 -1.07 19.35 -16.06
C ARG A 143 0.43 19.34 -16.34
N LYS A 144 1.07 18.17 -16.38
CA LYS A 144 2.52 17.95 -16.57
C LYS A 144 3.37 18.64 -15.49
N TRP A 145 2.84 18.74 -14.28
CA TRP A 145 3.59 19.30 -13.16
C TRP A 145 4.54 18.24 -12.59
N PRO A 146 5.83 18.54 -12.41
CA PRO A 146 6.72 17.66 -11.67
C PRO A 146 6.18 17.48 -10.25
N VAL A 147 5.99 16.23 -9.81
CA VAL A 147 5.36 15.94 -8.52
C VAL A 147 6.16 14.91 -7.73
N THR A 148 6.24 15.13 -6.43
CA THR A 148 6.67 14.14 -5.44
C THR A 148 5.68 14.10 -4.29
N ALA A 149 5.68 13.01 -3.52
CA ALA A 149 4.75 12.84 -2.43
C ALA A 149 5.36 12.14 -1.21
N PHE A 150 4.94 12.56 -0.03
CA PHE A 150 5.33 11.98 1.24
C PHE A 150 4.12 11.86 2.16
N ASP A 151 4.06 10.76 2.93
CA ASP A 151 3.09 10.61 4.00
C ASP A 151 3.75 10.80 5.37
N LEU A 152 3.06 11.45 6.29
CA LEU A 152 3.56 11.83 7.61
C LEU A 152 3.28 10.78 8.70
N GLY A 153 2.69 9.63 8.35
CA GLY A 153 2.34 8.55 9.27
C GLY A 153 0.89 8.59 9.71
N GLY A 154 0.53 7.69 10.64
CA GLY A 154 -0.84 7.61 11.16
C GLY A 154 -1.82 6.97 10.15
N LEU A 155 -1.32 6.04 9.33
CA LEU A 155 -2.08 5.41 8.25
C LEU A 155 -3.23 4.55 8.74
N VAL A 156 -3.17 4.06 9.97
CA VAL A 156 -4.16 3.17 10.60
C VAL A 156 -4.35 3.53 12.06
N LYS A 157 -5.52 3.22 12.64
CA LYS A 157 -5.83 3.64 14.02
C LYS A 157 -5.61 2.56 15.09
N ARG A 158 -5.69 1.28 14.71
CA ARG A 158 -5.67 0.15 15.65
C ARG A 158 -4.63 -0.88 15.22
N ASN A 159 -4.23 -1.73 16.16
CA ASN A 159 -3.44 -2.92 15.88
C ASN A 159 -4.33 -4.18 15.86
N ARG A 160 -4.85 -4.52 14.69
CA ARG A 160 -5.65 -5.74 14.42
C ARG A 160 -5.33 -6.23 13.01
N ARG A 161 -5.63 -7.50 12.68
CA ARG A 161 -5.42 -8.03 11.32
C ARG A 161 -6.06 -7.17 10.23
N GLN A 162 -7.28 -6.67 10.46
CA GLN A 162 -7.93 -5.74 9.52
C GLN A 162 -7.13 -4.45 9.31
N SER A 163 -6.47 -3.93 10.34
CA SER A 163 -5.64 -2.73 10.23
C SER A 163 -4.35 -3.00 9.47
N GLN A 164 -3.74 -4.17 9.64
CA GLN A 164 -2.60 -4.60 8.81
C GLN A 164 -2.99 -4.70 7.33
N ILE A 165 -4.13 -5.33 7.01
CA ILE A 165 -4.64 -5.40 5.63
C ILE A 165 -4.86 -4.00 5.05
N LYS A 166 -5.45 -3.08 5.84
CA LYS A 166 -5.62 -1.68 5.43
C LYS A 166 -4.27 -0.99 5.21
N TYR A 167 -3.30 -1.21 6.08
CA TYR A 167 -1.96 -0.66 5.96
C TYR A 167 -1.27 -1.14 4.67
N GLU A 168 -1.25 -2.44 4.42
CA GLU A 168 -0.75 -3.05 3.17
C GLU A 168 -1.45 -2.45 1.94
N THR A 169 -2.78 -2.31 1.99
CA THR A 169 -3.57 -1.69 0.91
C THR A 169 -3.19 -0.22 0.68
N ILE A 170 -2.98 0.53 1.76
CA ILE A 170 -2.55 1.94 1.66
C ILE A 170 -1.15 2.01 1.03
N LEU A 171 -0.20 1.19 1.49
CA LEU A 171 1.14 1.16 0.93
C LEU A 171 1.14 0.79 -0.56
N ALA A 172 0.30 -0.16 -0.98
CA ALA A 172 0.10 -0.48 -2.39
C ALA A 172 -0.42 0.73 -3.18
N SER A 173 -1.43 1.44 -2.67
CA SER A 173 -1.92 2.66 -3.34
C SER A 173 -0.87 3.77 -3.42
N MET A 174 -0.01 3.89 -2.40
CA MET A 174 1.07 4.87 -2.37
C MET A 174 2.18 4.52 -3.37
N LYS A 175 2.45 3.23 -3.55
CA LYS A 175 3.32 2.74 -4.63
C LYS A 175 2.75 3.15 -6.00
N ASP A 176 1.47 2.91 -6.24
CA ASP A 176 0.82 3.28 -7.52
C ASP A 176 0.84 4.79 -7.78
N MET A 177 0.73 5.61 -6.72
CA MET A 177 0.84 7.08 -6.79
C MET A 177 2.29 7.60 -6.68
N ASN A 178 3.30 6.73 -6.75
CA ASN A 178 4.74 7.07 -6.70
C ASN A 178 5.15 7.93 -5.48
N TYR A 179 4.66 7.61 -4.28
CA TYR A 179 5.13 8.24 -3.06
C TYR A 179 6.61 7.94 -2.82
N ALA A 180 7.38 8.98 -2.53
CA ALA A 180 8.79 8.87 -2.28
C ALA A 180 9.10 8.25 -0.91
N GLY A 181 8.26 8.51 0.09
CA GLY A 181 8.45 7.95 1.42
C GLY A 181 7.29 8.18 2.38
N ILE A 182 7.39 7.52 3.53
CA ILE A 182 6.44 7.63 4.64
C ILE A 182 7.18 7.75 5.97
N GLY A 183 6.78 8.70 6.80
CA GLY A 183 7.19 8.81 8.19
C GLY A 183 6.56 7.70 9.04
N LEU A 184 7.38 6.98 9.81
CA LEU A 184 6.88 5.96 10.72
C LEU A 184 6.33 6.60 12.00
N GLY A 185 5.01 6.51 12.21
CA GLY A 185 4.32 6.99 13.39
C GLY A 185 4.07 5.91 14.46
N PRO A 186 3.62 6.30 15.66
CA PRO A 186 3.30 5.37 16.75
C PRO A 186 2.29 4.28 16.36
N GLU A 187 1.33 4.60 15.50
CA GLU A 187 0.29 3.71 14.99
C GLU A 187 0.87 2.55 14.21
N GLU A 188 1.82 2.83 13.31
CA GLU A 188 2.53 1.82 12.54
C GLU A 188 3.41 0.97 13.45
N LEU A 189 4.17 1.62 14.36
CA LEU A 189 5.13 0.93 15.23
C LEU A 189 4.49 -0.13 16.14
N ARG A 190 3.19 0.01 16.43
CA ARG A 190 2.43 -0.97 17.20
C ARG A 190 2.31 -2.33 16.54
N PHE A 191 2.51 -2.44 15.22
CA PHE A 191 2.41 -3.73 14.52
C PHE A 191 3.53 -4.70 14.84
N GLY A 192 4.67 -4.21 15.35
CA GLY A 192 5.86 -5.02 15.58
C GLY A 192 6.92 -4.81 14.48
N ALA A 193 8.17 -5.21 14.76
CA ALA A 193 9.29 -5.05 13.83
C ALA A 193 9.19 -5.95 12.60
N ASP A 194 8.53 -7.11 12.75
CA ASP A 194 8.32 -8.13 11.73
C ASP A 194 7.59 -7.58 10.50
N ILE A 195 6.51 -6.81 10.69
CA ILE A 195 5.76 -6.27 9.56
C ILE A 195 6.61 -5.28 8.74
N PHE A 196 7.46 -4.49 9.42
CA PHE A 196 8.32 -3.55 8.74
C PHE A 196 9.38 -4.29 7.94
N LEU A 197 10.01 -5.31 8.51
CA LEU A 197 10.99 -6.11 7.78
C LEU A 197 10.37 -6.82 6.57
N GLN A 198 9.10 -7.23 6.66
CA GLN A 198 8.38 -7.84 5.54
C GLN A 198 8.04 -6.83 4.44
N LEU A 199 7.58 -5.63 4.81
CA LEU A 199 7.07 -4.64 3.86
C LEU A 199 8.14 -3.62 3.43
N HIS A 200 9.27 -3.57 4.13
CA HIS A 200 10.36 -2.65 3.87
C HIS A 200 11.00 -2.98 2.53
N ASN A 201 11.16 -1.92 1.72
CA ASN A 201 11.99 -1.97 0.54
C ASN A 201 13.29 -1.20 0.81
N PRO A 202 14.42 -1.89 1.05
CA PRO A 202 15.67 -1.24 1.42
C PRO A 202 16.25 -0.39 0.31
N GLU A 203 15.88 -0.62 -0.95
CA GLU A 203 16.41 0.12 -2.08
C GLU A 203 15.43 0.07 -3.27
N PRO A 204 14.62 1.12 -3.49
CA PRO A 204 13.86 1.32 -4.73
C PRO A 204 14.78 1.43 -5.96
N GLN A 205 15.33 0.32 -6.44
CA GLN A 205 16.17 0.28 -7.64
C GLN A 205 15.42 0.71 -8.91
N ALA A 206 14.10 0.90 -8.84
CA ALA A 206 13.25 1.35 -9.92
C ALA A 206 12.10 2.23 -9.40
N PRO A 207 11.53 3.12 -10.25
CA PRO A 207 10.20 3.67 -10.00
C PRO A 207 9.21 2.51 -9.82
N ASN A 208 8.16 2.72 -9.01
CA ASN A 208 7.10 1.74 -8.75
C ASN A 208 7.43 0.67 -7.67
N THR A 209 7.97 1.09 -6.53
CA THR A 209 8.17 0.22 -5.34
C THR A 209 7.47 0.79 -4.10
N THR A 210 7.35 -0.02 -3.04
CA THR A 210 6.81 0.44 -1.76
C THR A 210 7.53 1.71 -1.29
N PRO A 211 6.81 2.74 -0.80
CA PRO A 211 7.43 3.97 -0.31
C PRO A 211 8.48 3.67 0.77
N THR A 212 9.61 4.38 0.73
CA THR A 212 10.68 4.21 1.72
C THR A 212 10.17 4.60 3.11
N PHE A 213 10.40 3.73 4.09
CA PHE A 213 10.10 4.02 5.48
C PHE A 213 11.16 4.96 6.08
N LEU A 214 10.72 6.10 6.62
CA LEU A 214 11.55 7.18 7.13
C LEU A 214 11.38 7.31 8.64
N ALA A 215 12.48 7.21 9.38
CA ALA A 215 12.57 7.63 10.78
C ALA A 215 14.03 7.80 11.23
N ALA A 216 14.37 9.01 11.68
CA ALA A 216 15.70 9.34 12.18
C ALA A 216 15.89 9.04 13.68
N ASN A 217 14.80 8.97 14.44
CA ASN A 217 14.80 8.92 15.91
C ASN A 217 14.34 7.56 16.49
N ILE A 218 14.32 6.51 15.68
CA ILE A 218 13.86 5.17 16.08
C ILE A 218 14.96 4.15 15.77
N LEU A 219 15.09 3.11 16.60
CA LEU A 219 15.88 1.92 16.33
C LEU A 219 14.96 0.70 16.37
N PHE A 220 15.07 -0.18 15.39
CA PHE A 220 14.42 -1.48 15.42
C PHE A 220 15.43 -2.50 15.94
N LEU A 221 15.09 -3.20 17.02
CA LEU A 221 15.96 -4.22 17.63
C LEU A 221 17.39 -3.71 17.89
N GLU A 222 17.51 -2.46 18.37
CA GLU A 222 18.79 -1.78 18.63
C GLU A 222 19.75 -1.71 17.42
N THR A 223 19.24 -1.97 16.21
CA THR A 223 20.04 -2.04 14.99
C THR A 223 19.83 -0.78 14.15
N PRO A 224 20.87 0.04 13.93
CA PRO A 224 20.78 1.22 13.07
C PRO A 224 20.38 0.85 11.64
N GLY A 225 19.46 1.62 11.04
CA GLY A 225 19.04 1.47 9.64
C GLY A 225 18.22 0.22 9.31
N LEU A 226 17.96 -0.68 10.27
CA LEU A 226 17.15 -1.87 10.04
C LEU A 226 15.71 -1.46 9.67
N GLY A 227 15.21 -1.86 8.50
CA GLY A 227 13.81 -1.66 8.11
C GLY A 227 13.38 -0.21 7.80
N LYS A 228 14.31 0.75 7.78
CA LYS A 228 14.03 2.17 7.52
C LYS A 228 15.29 2.97 7.18
N THR A 229 15.14 4.16 6.62
CA THR A 229 16.22 5.13 6.49
C THR A 229 15.96 6.37 7.36
N ALA A 230 17.03 7.09 7.75
CA ALA A 230 16.89 8.32 8.53
C ALA A 230 16.42 9.50 7.66
N PHE A 231 16.82 9.51 6.39
CA PHE A 231 16.44 10.49 5.38
C PHE A 231 16.44 9.84 3.99
N LYS A 232 15.89 10.55 3.01
CA LYS A 232 15.95 10.19 1.58
C LYS A 232 16.12 11.46 0.76
N ILE A 233 17.01 11.42 -0.22
CA ILE A 233 17.18 12.48 -1.21
C ILE A 233 16.38 12.09 -2.44
N VAL A 234 15.62 13.04 -3.00
CA VAL A 234 14.79 12.83 -4.18
C VAL A 234 14.98 14.02 -5.10
N GLU A 235 15.35 13.75 -6.34
CA GLU A 235 15.54 14.75 -7.40
C GLU A 235 14.29 14.77 -8.28
N VAL A 236 13.57 15.89 -8.35
CA VAL A 236 12.34 16.02 -9.15
C VAL A 236 12.30 17.37 -9.84
N GLY A 237 12.17 17.36 -11.17
CA GLY A 237 12.13 18.61 -11.94
C GLY A 237 13.46 19.39 -11.94
N GLY A 238 14.58 18.72 -11.64
CA GLY A 238 15.91 19.34 -11.53
C GLY A 238 16.13 20.11 -10.23
N VAL A 239 15.43 19.72 -9.17
CA VAL A 239 15.49 20.28 -7.80
C VAL A 239 15.57 19.13 -6.79
#